data_AF-A0A182SEC0-F1
#
_entry.id   AF-A0A182SEC0-F1
#
_cell.length_a   1.000
_cell.length_b   1.000
_cell.length_c   1.000
_cell.angle_alpha   90.00
_cell.angle_beta   90.00
_cell.angle_gamma   90.00
#
_symmetry.space_group_name_H-M   'P 1'
#
loop_
_entity.id
_entity.type
_entity.pdbx_description
1 polymer ?
#
loop_
_entity_poly.entity_id
_entity_poly.type
_entity_poly.pdbx_seq_one_letter_code
_entity_poly.pdbx_strand_id
1 'polypeptide(L)'
;MSELSTIFHGVLVFVLFAVYLQWLMKRWQLSQIFEKIPGPKAYPIVGTMYSFFGKKRHEIFYLLDARTRAYPDIHRVWTGMTPEVRISKPEFVEQVIGSSKHIEKATMYRFLHDWLGNGLLTSKGERWHQHRKLITPTFHFNILDGFCDVFAENSQELVEHLQPYADTGKPVNMYPFITKAALDIICGKCGA
;
A
#
# COMPACT_ATOMS: atom_id res chain seq x y z
N MET A 1 29.33 1.77 42.50
CA MET A 1 28.19 2.05 41.59
C MET A 1 28.63 2.73 40.29
N SER A 2 29.65 3.60 40.30
CA SER A 2 30.19 4.26 39.09
C SER A 2 30.83 3.28 38.09
N GLU A 3 31.64 2.32 38.55
CA GLU A 3 32.34 1.38 37.65
C GLU A 3 31.39 0.44 36.88
N LEU A 4 30.38 -0.10 37.55
CA LEU A 4 29.36 -0.95 36.92
C LEU A 4 28.58 -0.16 35.86
N SER A 5 28.30 1.12 36.12
CA SER A 5 27.68 2.02 35.16
C SER A 5 28.59 2.25 33.94
N THR A 6 29.89 2.51 34.14
CA THR A 6 30.83 2.69 33.04
C THR A 6 30.95 1.45 32.15
N ILE A 7 31.02 0.26 32.75
CA ILE A 7 31.05 -1.01 32.01
C ILE A 7 29.76 -1.19 31.21
N PHE A 8 28.61 -0.92 31.81
CA PHE A 8 27.32 -1.01 31.13
C PHE A 8 27.23 -0.07 29.91
N HIS A 9 27.65 1.19 30.05
CA HIS A 9 27.68 2.15 28.93
C HIS A 9 28.66 1.72 27.83
N GLY A 10 29.84 1.18 28.20
CA GLY A 10 30.81 0.65 27.25
C GLY A 10 30.24 -0.49 26.42
N VAL A 11 29.58 -1.46 27.08
CA VAL A 11 28.91 -2.57 26.39
C VAL A 11 27.78 -2.07 25.48
N LEU A 12 26.97 -1.12 25.96
CA LEU A 12 25.88 -0.54 25.15
C LEU A 12 26.41 0.14 23.88
N VAL A 13 27.46 0.95 23.99
CA VAL A 13 28.10 1.61 22.83
C VAL A 13 28.66 0.57 21.85
N PHE A 14 29.32 -0.47 22.35
CA PHE A 14 29.85 -1.54 21.51
C PHE A 14 28.74 -2.28 20.74
N VAL A 15 27.65 -2.62 21.42
CA VAL A 15 26.49 -3.28 20.79
C VAL A 15 25.86 -2.37 19.73
N LEU A 16 25.64 -1.09 20.03
CA LEU A 16 25.09 -0.13 19.07
C LEU A 16 26.01 0.05 17.86
N PHE A 17 27.33 0.09 18.08
CA PHE A 17 28.32 0.18 17.02
C PHE A 17 28.33 -1.06 16.13
N ALA A 18 28.28 -2.27 16.72
CA ALA A 18 28.21 -3.52 15.97
C ALA A 18 26.93 -3.60 15.12
N VAL A 19 25.77 -3.23 15.67
CA VAL A 19 24.50 -3.15 14.94
C VAL A 19 24.58 -2.13 13.80
N TYR A 20 25.20 -0.98 14.04
CA TYR A 20 25.41 0.05 13.02
C TYR A 20 26.31 -0.44 11.88
N LEU A 21 27.43 -1.11 12.19
CA LEU A 21 28.31 -1.71 11.18
C LEU A 21 27.60 -2.79 10.37
N GLN A 22 26.86 -3.69 11.02
CA GLN A 22 26.06 -4.71 10.32
C GLN A 22 25.04 -4.06 9.38
N TRP A 23 24.39 -2.99 9.83
CA TRP A 23 23.47 -2.22 9.00
C TRP A 23 24.18 -1.58 7.80
N LEU A 24 25.33 -0.94 8.01
CA LEU A 24 26.14 -0.35 6.92
C LEU A 24 26.57 -1.40 5.90
N MET A 25 27.07 -2.55 6.35
CA MET A 25 27.46 -3.65 5.48
C MET A 25 26.28 -4.16 4.65
N LYS A 26 25.14 -4.42 5.29
CA LYS A 26 23.92 -4.86 4.59
C LYS A 26 23.45 -3.82 3.59
N ARG A 27 23.46 -2.53 3.96
CA ARG A 27 23.06 -1.45 3.06
C ARG A 27 24.03 -1.33 1.89
N TRP A 28 25.32 -1.46 2.11
CA TRP A 28 26.32 -1.43 1.05
C TRP A 28 26.13 -2.59 0.07
N GLN A 29 25.96 -3.82 0.56
CA GLN A 29 25.65 -4.99 -0.27
C GLN A 29 24.38 -4.79 -1.11
N LEU A 30 23.31 -4.28 -0.50
CA LEU A 30 22.07 -3.96 -1.22
C LEU A 30 22.28 -2.85 -2.25
N SER A 31 23.08 -1.82 -1.94
CA SER A 31 23.41 -0.74 -2.89
C SER A 31 24.09 -1.31 -4.14
N GLN A 32 25.06 -2.21 -3.98
CA GLN A 32 25.77 -2.83 -5.10
C GLN A 32 24.84 -3.61 -6.06
N ILE A 33 23.78 -4.21 -5.53
CA ILE A 33 22.81 -4.95 -6.33
C ILE A 33 21.83 -3.99 -7.01
N PHE A 34 21.25 -3.07 -6.24
CA PHE A 34 20.19 -2.20 -6.71
C PHE A 34 20.70 -1.08 -7.62
N GLU A 35 21.92 -0.57 -7.44
CA GLU A 35 22.49 0.49 -8.29
C GLU A 35 22.62 0.11 -9.77
N LYS A 36 22.56 -1.19 -10.10
CA LYS A 36 22.47 -1.69 -11.48
C LYS A 36 21.16 -1.31 -12.17
N ILE A 37 20.11 -1.02 -11.39
CA ILE A 37 18.80 -0.59 -11.88
C ILE A 37 18.78 0.94 -11.90
N PRO A 38 18.36 1.58 -13.02
CA PRO A 38 18.25 3.03 -13.08
C PRO A 38 17.25 3.53 -12.03
N GLY A 39 17.44 4.75 -11.56
CA GLY A 39 16.50 5.37 -10.62
C GLY A 39 17.05 6.59 -9.92
N PRO A 40 16.19 7.31 -9.18
CA PRO A 40 16.57 8.54 -8.50
C PRO A 40 17.66 8.31 -7.45
N LYS A 41 18.40 9.39 -7.17
CA LYS A 41 19.38 9.41 -6.08
C LYS A 41 18.67 9.12 -4.75
N ALA A 42 19.26 8.22 -3.97
CA ALA A 42 18.76 7.81 -2.67
C ALA A 42 19.77 8.19 -1.58
N TYR A 43 19.30 8.83 -0.51
CA TYR A 43 20.13 9.18 0.63
C TYR A 43 20.11 8.09 1.71
N PRO A 44 21.15 7.99 2.55
CA PRO A 44 21.13 7.14 3.74
C PRO A 44 19.89 7.42 4.59
N ILE A 45 19.28 6.36 5.14
CA ILE A 45 18.10 6.38 6.03
C ILE A 45 16.79 6.85 5.37
N VAL A 46 16.75 8.02 4.73
CA VAL A 46 15.52 8.59 4.12
C VAL A 46 15.24 8.02 2.72
N GLY A 47 16.28 7.54 2.03
CA GLY A 47 16.13 6.96 0.71
C GLY A 47 15.70 8.01 -0.33
N THR A 48 14.64 7.72 -1.07
CA THR A 48 14.03 8.59 -2.08
C THR A 48 12.84 9.39 -1.54
N MET A 49 12.47 9.18 -0.26
CA MET A 49 11.28 9.79 0.35
C MET A 49 11.42 11.30 0.55
N TYR A 50 12.65 11.85 0.52
CA TYR A 50 12.88 13.30 0.58
C TYR A 50 12.11 14.08 -0.49
N SER A 51 11.86 13.44 -1.65
CA SER A 51 11.06 14.04 -2.74
C SER A 51 9.60 14.32 -2.35
N PHE A 52 9.11 13.72 -1.27
CA PHE A 52 7.75 13.92 -0.77
C PHE A 52 7.66 14.93 0.37
N PHE A 53 8.79 15.39 0.92
CA PHE A 53 8.78 16.36 2.02
C PHE A 53 8.24 17.72 1.54
N GLY A 54 7.29 18.27 2.31
CA GLY A 54 6.63 19.54 2.00
C GLY A 54 5.59 19.48 0.87
N LYS A 55 5.28 18.28 0.35
CA LYS A 55 4.30 18.10 -0.74
C LYS A 55 2.91 17.78 -0.21
N LYS A 56 1.89 18.33 -0.86
CA LYS A 56 0.49 17.98 -0.61
C LYS A 56 0.21 16.58 -1.17
N ARG A 57 -0.79 15.89 -0.59
CA ARG A 57 -1.14 14.50 -0.98
C ARG A 57 -1.38 14.32 -2.49
N HIS A 58 -2.03 15.28 -3.14
CA HIS A 58 -2.28 15.20 -4.58
C HIS A 58 -1.01 15.40 -5.43
N GLU A 59 -0.03 16.15 -4.94
CA GLU A 59 1.25 16.36 -5.64
C GLU A 59 2.10 15.08 -5.66
N ILE A 60 1.96 14.23 -4.65
CA ILE A 60 2.70 12.96 -4.55
C ILE A 60 2.40 12.09 -5.77
N PHE A 61 1.15 12.04 -6.22
CA PHE A 61 0.77 11.26 -7.41
C PHE A 61 1.49 11.76 -8.67
N TYR A 62 1.51 13.08 -8.90
CA TYR A 62 2.20 13.66 -10.05
C TYR A 62 3.72 13.44 -10.00
N LEU A 63 4.31 13.46 -8.81
CA LEU A 63 5.74 13.15 -8.63
C LEU A 63 6.06 11.69 -8.95
N LEU A 64 5.18 10.77 -8.57
CA LEU A 64 5.30 9.35 -8.90
C LEU A 64 5.15 9.14 -10.41
N ASP A 65 4.15 9.76 -11.04
CA ASP A 65 3.94 9.70 -12.50
C ASP A 65 5.15 10.25 -13.26
N ALA A 66 5.62 11.45 -12.92
CA ALA A 66 6.80 12.06 -13.55
C ALA A 66 8.05 11.18 -13.40
N ARG A 67 8.25 10.53 -12.25
CA ARG A 67 9.35 9.59 -12.03
C ARG A 67 9.21 8.35 -12.90
N THR A 68 8.02 7.76 -12.98
CA THR A 68 7.77 6.59 -13.83
C THR A 68 7.98 6.94 -15.31
N ARG A 69 7.59 8.13 -15.75
CA ARG A 69 7.88 8.60 -17.12
C ARG A 69 9.37 8.78 -17.39
N ALA A 70 10.14 9.26 -16.41
CA ALA A 70 11.59 9.39 -16.53
C ALA A 70 12.31 8.03 -16.58
N TYR A 71 11.71 6.98 -16.02
CA TYR A 71 12.22 5.61 -16.02
C TYR A 71 11.11 4.61 -16.41
N PRO A 72 10.76 4.53 -17.71
CA PRO A 72 9.52 3.91 -18.17
C PRO A 72 9.46 2.39 -17.99
N ASP A 73 10.61 1.71 -17.94
CA ASP A 73 10.63 0.25 -17.88
C ASP A 73 10.59 -0.27 -16.44
N ILE A 74 11.65 0.05 -15.71
CA ILE A 74 11.93 -0.39 -14.36
C ILE A 74 12.78 0.68 -13.68
N HIS A 75 12.53 0.93 -12.40
CA HIS A 75 13.40 1.79 -11.62
C HIS A 75 13.48 1.40 -10.16
N ARG A 76 14.64 1.68 -9.55
CA ARG A 76 14.82 1.52 -8.11
C ARG A 76 14.28 2.72 -7.35
N VAL A 77 13.70 2.49 -6.19
CA VAL A 77 13.41 3.51 -5.18
C VAL A 77 13.86 3.01 -3.81
N TRP A 78 14.01 3.93 -2.86
CA TRP A 78 14.32 3.58 -1.48
C TRP A 78 13.24 4.16 -0.58
N THR A 79 12.39 3.31 -0.04
CA THR A 79 11.41 3.69 0.98
C THR A 79 12.10 3.62 2.33
N GLY A 80 12.68 4.76 2.73
CA GLY A 80 13.54 4.85 3.89
C GLY A 80 14.80 3.98 3.73
N MET A 81 14.88 2.93 4.54
CA MET A 81 16.02 2.01 4.59
C MET A 81 15.84 0.77 3.71
N THR A 82 14.65 0.58 3.12
CA THR A 82 14.32 -0.58 2.30
C THR A 82 14.39 -0.23 0.82
N PRO A 83 15.23 -0.91 0.01
CA PRO A 83 15.22 -0.73 -1.43
C PRO A 83 14.02 -1.46 -2.04
N GLU A 84 13.44 -0.86 -3.07
CA GLU A 84 12.30 -1.40 -3.81
C GLU A 84 12.54 -1.22 -5.31
N VAL A 85 11.92 -2.08 -6.10
CA VAL A 85 11.89 -1.99 -7.55
C VAL A 85 10.48 -1.66 -7.99
N ARG A 86 10.33 -0.61 -8.77
CA ARG A 86 9.09 -0.22 -9.45
C ARG A 86 9.18 -0.73 -10.88
N ILE A 87 8.16 -1.48 -11.28
CA ILE A 87 8.05 -2.11 -12.60
C ILE A 87 6.89 -1.45 -13.30
N SER A 88 7.11 -0.98 -14.53
CA SER A 88 6.10 -0.25 -15.30
C SER A 88 5.95 -0.77 -16.73
N LYS A 89 6.96 -1.50 -17.23
CA LYS A 89 6.88 -2.23 -18.48
C LYS A 89 5.89 -3.42 -18.40
N PRO A 90 4.89 -3.53 -19.29
CA PRO A 90 3.88 -4.58 -19.26
C PRO A 90 4.46 -6.01 -19.21
N GLU A 91 5.49 -6.30 -20.03
CA GLU A 91 6.09 -7.63 -20.11
C GLU A 91 6.76 -8.04 -18.79
N PHE A 92 7.34 -7.08 -18.07
CA PHE A 92 7.94 -7.34 -16.75
C PHE A 92 6.87 -7.47 -15.67
N VAL A 93 5.80 -6.68 -15.75
CA VAL A 93 4.67 -6.77 -14.83
C VAL A 93 4.04 -8.16 -14.93
N GLU A 94 3.76 -8.63 -16.16
CA GLU A 94 3.17 -9.94 -16.42
C GLU A 94 3.99 -11.07 -15.80
N GLN A 95 5.32 -11.06 -15.99
CA GLN A 95 6.22 -12.05 -15.40
C GLN A 95 6.14 -12.11 -13.87
N VAL A 96 6.00 -10.96 -13.21
CA VAL A 96 5.93 -10.89 -11.74
C VAL A 96 4.55 -11.28 -11.22
N ILE A 97 3.48 -10.72 -11.79
CA ILE A 97 2.11 -10.97 -11.30
C ILE A 97 1.58 -12.35 -11.68
N GLY A 98 2.04 -12.91 -12.81
CA GLY A 98 1.69 -14.26 -13.26
C GLY A 98 2.48 -15.36 -12.54
N SER A 99 3.56 -15.01 -11.82
CA SER A 99 4.41 -15.97 -11.15
C SER A 99 3.80 -16.50 -9.86
N SER A 100 3.63 -17.83 -9.77
CA SER A 100 3.22 -18.53 -8.54
C SER A 100 4.28 -18.54 -7.43
N LYS A 101 5.50 -18.04 -7.69
CA LYS A 101 6.58 -17.95 -6.70
C LYS A 101 6.60 -16.62 -5.93
N HIS A 102 6.03 -15.55 -6.48
CA HIS A 102 6.14 -14.19 -5.95
C HIS A 102 4.80 -13.69 -5.41
N ILE A 103 4.11 -14.54 -4.63
CA ILE A 103 2.74 -14.26 -4.12
C ILE A 103 2.77 -13.55 -2.75
N GLU A 104 3.96 -13.31 -2.20
CA GLU A 104 4.09 -12.69 -0.89
C GLU A 104 3.69 -11.21 -0.87
N LYS A 105 2.93 -10.84 0.16
CA LYS A 105 2.57 -9.43 0.42
C LYS A 105 3.78 -8.64 0.88
N ALA A 106 3.86 -7.39 0.40
CA ALA A 106 4.89 -6.45 0.80
C ALA A 106 4.84 -6.16 2.31
N THR A 107 5.99 -5.79 2.90
CA THR A 107 6.10 -5.47 4.34
C THR A 107 5.13 -4.37 4.79
N MET A 108 4.72 -3.48 3.88
CA MET A 108 3.72 -2.44 4.13
C MET A 108 2.36 -3.00 4.57
N TYR A 109 2.01 -4.23 4.17
CA TYR A 109 0.77 -4.88 4.64
C TYR A 109 0.80 -5.17 6.14
N ARG A 110 1.96 -5.11 6.80
CA ARG A 110 2.05 -5.27 8.25
C ARG A 110 1.28 -4.21 9.02
N PHE A 111 1.19 -2.99 8.48
CA PHE A 111 0.39 -1.92 9.09
C PHE A 111 -1.12 -2.22 9.06
N LEU A 112 -1.56 -3.19 8.25
CA LEU A 112 -2.96 -3.62 8.19
C LEU A 112 -3.24 -4.80 9.12
N HIS A 113 -2.23 -5.48 9.68
CA HIS A 113 -2.47 -6.67 10.49
C HIS A 113 -3.18 -6.36 11.80
N ASP A 114 -2.87 -5.23 12.46
CA ASP A 114 -3.51 -4.88 13.73
C ASP A 114 -5.01 -4.55 13.55
N TRP A 115 -5.40 -4.10 12.35
CA TRP A 115 -6.78 -3.76 12.03
C TRP A 115 -7.56 -4.94 11.38
N LEU A 116 -7.00 -5.54 10.32
CA LEU A 116 -7.67 -6.55 9.49
C LEU A 116 -7.26 -7.98 9.85
N GLY A 117 -6.35 -8.17 10.80
CA GLY A 117 -5.85 -9.48 11.20
C GLY A 117 -5.15 -10.23 10.07
N ASN A 118 -5.29 -11.56 10.09
CA ASN A 118 -4.78 -12.49 9.07
C ASN A 118 -5.92 -12.96 8.14
N GLY A 119 -6.54 -12.01 7.44
CA GLY A 119 -7.64 -12.21 6.50
C GLY A 119 -7.20 -12.41 5.04
N LEU A 120 -8.14 -12.39 4.09
CA LEU A 120 -7.84 -12.61 2.66
C LEU A 120 -6.83 -11.61 2.09
N LEU A 121 -6.85 -10.35 2.52
CA LEU A 121 -5.95 -9.31 2.01
C LEU A 121 -4.51 -9.44 2.54
N THR A 122 -4.36 -9.90 3.78
CA THR A 122 -3.10 -9.87 4.54
C THR A 122 -2.44 -11.24 4.69
N SER A 123 -3.19 -12.34 4.53
CA SER A 123 -2.67 -13.71 4.58
C SER A 123 -1.81 -14.07 3.37
N LYS A 124 -1.02 -15.14 3.52
CA LYS A 124 -0.09 -15.67 2.52
C LYS A 124 -0.26 -17.19 2.38
N GLY A 125 0.23 -17.75 1.27
CA GLY A 125 0.34 -19.19 1.06
C GLY A 125 -0.99 -19.94 1.20
N GLU A 126 -0.95 -21.09 1.88
CA GLU A 126 -2.09 -22.00 2.00
C GLU A 126 -3.33 -21.35 2.63
N ARG A 127 -3.17 -20.54 3.67
CA ARG A 127 -4.28 -19.82 4.32
C ARG A 127 -4.98 -18.88 3.34
N TRP A 128 -4.20 -18.17 2.52
CA TRP A 128 -4.75 -17.30 1.48
C TRP A 128 -5.51 -18.11 0.42
N HIS A 129 -4.95 -19.25 -0.01
CA HIS A 129 -5.61 -20.15 -0.98
C HIS A 129 -6.94 -20.68 -0.44
N GLN A 130 -6.99 -21.13 0.82
CA GLN A 130 -8.21 -21.61 1.46
C GLN A 130 -9.27 -20.52 1.56
N HIS A 131 -8.91 -19.33 2.05
CA HIS A 131 -9.85 -18.20 2.15
C HIS A 131 -10.36 -17.78 0.76
N ARG A 132 -9.49 -17.74 -0.25
CA ARG A 132 -9.88 -17.38 -1.62
C ARG A 132 -10.82 -18.42 -2.21
N LYS A 133 -10.55 -19.71 -2.00
CA LYS A 133 -11.42 -20.80 -2.46
C LYS A 133 -12.81 -20.71 -1.82
N LEU A 134 -12.89 -20.37 -0.53
CA LEU A 134 -14.15 -20.23 0.18
C LEU A 134 -14.98 -19.02 -0.32
N ILE A 135 -14.32 -17.89 -0.58
CA ILE A 135 -14.99 -16.62 -0.90
C ILE A 135 -15.31 -16.49 -2.40
N THR A 136 -14.48 -17.00 -3.31
CA THR A 136 -14.68 -16.82 -4.76
C THR A 136 -16.10 -17.18 -5.26
N PRO A 137 -16.76 -18.24 -4.77
CA PRO A 137 -18.13 -18.56 -5.18
C PRO A 137 -19.15 -17.44 -4.93
N THR A 138 -18.97 -16.60 -3.89
CA THR A 138 -19.91 -15.50 -3.58
C THR A 138 -19.88 -14.37 -4.59
N PHE A 139 -18.87 -14.35 -5.46
CA PHE A 139 -18.71 -13.37 -6.55
C PHE A 139 -19.07 -13.97 -7.93
N HIS A 140 -19.78 -15.10 -7.96
CA HIS A 140 -20.33 -15.66 -9.19
C HIS A 140 -21.54 -14.83 -9.66
N PHE A 141 -21.71 -14.67 -10.98
CA PHE A 141 -22.73 -13.80 -11.59
C PHE A 141 -24.14 -14.03 -11.02
N ASN A 142 -24.59 -15.28 -10.88
CA ASN A 142 -25.91 -15.59 -10.30
C ASN A 142 -26.16 -15.02 -8.90
N ILE A 143 -25.11 -14.84 -8.08
CA ILE A 143 -25.21 -14.21 -6.77
C ILE A 143 -25.17 -12.69 -6.91
N LEU A 144 -24.33 -12.19 -7.82
CA LEU A 144 -24.23 -10.75 -8.11
C LEU A 144 -25.52 -10.16 -8.67
N ASP A 145 -26.27 -10.92 -9.47
CA ASP A 145 -27.57 -10.53 -9.99
C ASP A 145 -28.57 -10.26 -8.85
N GLY A 146 -28.46 -10.99 -7.73
CA GLY A 146 -29.25 -10.75 -6.52
C GLY A 146 -28.91 -9.45 -5.79
N PHE A 147 -27.78 -8.80 -6.09
CA PHE A 147 -27.42 -7.50 -5.52
C PHE A 147 -27.91 -6.32 -6.38
N CYS A 148 -28.41 -6.55 -7.58
CA CYS A 148 -28.91 -5.48 -8.45
C CYS A 148 -30.01 -4.65 -7.79
N ASP A 149 -30.92 -5.29 -7.05
CA ASP A 149 -31.98 -4.60 -6.32
C ASP A 149 -31.41 -3.69 -5.21
N VAL A 150 -30.41 -4.18 -4.47
CA VAL A 150 -29.71 -3.40 -3.43
C VAL A 150 -28.99 -2.21 -4.06
N PHE A 151 -28.32 -2.39 -5.20
CA PHE A 151 -27.67 -1.30 -5.92
C PHE A 151 -28.69 -0.26 -6.40
N ALA A 152 -29.83 -0.70 -6.95
CA ALA A 152 -30.88 0.19 -7.44
C ALA A 152 -31.47 1.03 -6.30
N GLU A 153 -31.84 0.40 -5.19
CA GLU A 153 -32.41 1.08 -4.03
C GLU A 153 -31.46 2.12 -3.44
N ASN A 154 -30.20 1.75 -3.18
CA ASN A 154 -29.21 2.67 -2.61
C ASN A 154 -28.81 3.77 -3.61
N SER A 155 -28.85 3.50 -4.92
CA SER A 155 -28.63 4.52 -5.94
C SER A 155 -29.77 5.53 -5.99
N GLN A 156 -31.02 5.08 -5.80
CA GLN A 156 -32.16 5.98 -5.71
C GLN A 156 -32.06 6.89 -4.47
N GLU A 157 -31.73 6.34 -3.31
CA GLU A 157 -31.52 7.12 -2.08
C GLU A 157 -30.38 8.14 -2.23
N LEU A 158 -29.29 7.76 -2.90
CA LEU A 158 -28.21 8.68 -3.24
C LEU A 158 -28.73 9.86 -4.10
N VAL A 159 -29.55 9.60 -5.11
CA VAL A 159 -30.15 10.65 -5.96
C VAL A 159 -31.05 11.55 -5.13
N GLU A 160 -31.90 11.00 -4.26
CA GLU A 160 -32.77 11.78 -3.37
C GLU A 160 -31.97 12.70 -2.45
N HIS A 161 -30.85 12.23 -1.90
CA HIS A 161 -29.95 13.06 -1.08
C HIS A 161 -29.21 14.15 -1.87
N LEU A 162 -29.00 13.95 -3.17
CA LEU A 162 -28.35 14.93 -4.05
C LEU A 162 -29.33 15.94 -4.64
N GLN A 163 -30.62 15.60 -4.73
CA GLN A 163 -31.68 16.42 -5.30
C GLN A 163 -31.67 17.88 -4.77
N PRO A 164 -31.51 18.15 -3.46
CA PRO A 164 -31.50 19.51 -2.93
C PRO A 164 -30.33 20.38 -3.44
N TYR A 165 -29.29 19.76 -4.01
CA TYR A 165 -28.10 20.43 -4.47
C TYR A 165 -28.07 20.66 -5.99
N ALA A 166 -28.91 19.95 -6.76
CA ALA A 166 -28.85 19.87 -8.21
C ALA A 166 -28.98 21.25 -8.91
N ASP A 167 -29.95 22.06 -8.48
CA ASP A 167 -30.26 23.35 -9.13
C ASP A 167 -29.62 24.55 -8.42
N THR A 168 -28.73 24.30 -7.46
CA THR A 168 -28.15 25.39 -6.65
C THR A 168 -27.07 26.19 -7.36
N GLY A 169 -26.54 25.68 -8.48
CA GLY A 169 -25.39 26.26 -9.20
C GLY A 169 -24.09 26.28 -8.40
N LYS A 170 -24.06 25.63 -7.22
CA LYS A 170 -22.89 25.60 -6.32
C LYS A 170 -22.12 24.30 -6.49
N PRO A 171 -20.77 24.33 -6.42
CA PRO A 171 -19.98 23.11 -6.36
C PRO A 171 -20.34 22.26 -5.13
N VAL A 172 -20.56 20.96 -5.34
CA VAL A 172 -20.89 19.99 -4.29
C VAL A 172 -19.74 19.01 -4.12
N ASN A 173 -19.35 18.74 -2.87
CA ASN A 173 -18.39 17.69 -2.57
C ASN A 173 -19.08 16.31 -2.59
N MET A 174 -18.82 15.51 -3.62
CA MET A 174 -19.43 14.19 -3.81
C MET A 174 -18.87 13.10 -2.90
N TYR A 175 -17.67 13.29 -2.35
CA TYR A 175 -16.96 12.27 -1.56
C TYR A 175 -17.81 11.66 -0.42
N PRO A 176 -18.45 12.44 0.48
CA PRO A 176 -19.27 11.88 1.54
C PRO A 176 -20.49 11.09 1.03
N PHE A 177 -21.15 11.57 -0.03
CA PHE A 177 -22.34 10.92 -0.59
C PHE A 177 -22.00 9.55 -1.19
N ILE A 178 -20.96 9.49 -2.02
CA ILE A 178 -20.51 8.24 -2.64
C ILE A 178 -19.94 7.27 -1.58
N THR A 179 -19.20 7.78 -0.60
CA THR A 179 -18.66 6.95 0.48
C THR A 179 -19.77 6.30 1.30
N LYS A 180 -20.81 7.06 1.66
CA LYS A 180 -21.98 6.54 2.38
C LYS A 180 -22.71 5.49 1.53
N ALA A 181 -23.07 5.83 0.30
CA ALA A 181 -23.79 4.92 -0.60
C ALA A 181 -23.03 3.61 -0.83
N ALA A 182 -21.71 3.68 -1.05
CA ALA A 182 -20.89 2.48 -1.20
C ALA A 182 -20.87 1.61 0.07
N LEU A 183 -20.85 2.22 1.26
CA LEU A 183 -20.91 1.50 2.52
C LEU A 183 -22.27 0.82 2.73
N ASP A 184 -23.36 1.53 2.47
CA ASP A 184 -24.73 1.00 2.58
C ASP A 184 -24.95 -0.17 1.61
N ILE A 185 -24.39 -0.07 0.41
CA ILE A 185 -24.37 -1.16 -0.58
C ILE A 185 -23.58 -2.38 -0.07
N ILE A 186 -22.39 -2.18 0.51
CA ILE A 186 -21.51 -3.28 0.94
C ILE A 186 -22.05 -3.98 2.18
N CYS A 187 -22.54 -3.23 3.17
CA CYS A 187 -23.03 -3.78 4.43
C CYS A 187 -24.46 -4.35 4.30
N GLY A 188 -25.17 -3.99 3.24
CA GLY A 188 -26.63 -4.03 3.22
C GLY A 188 -27.19 -3.01 4.22
N LYS A 189 -28.45 -2.58 4.03
CA LYS A 189 -29.12 -1.77 5.05
C LYS A 189 -29.16 -2.56 6.35
N CYS A 190 -28.49 -2.08 7.39
CA CYS A 190 -28.89 -2.42 8.75
C CYS A 190 -30.29 -1.82 8.91
N GLY A 191 -31.31 -2.68 8.90
CA GLY A 191 -32.71 -2.26 9.07
C GLY A 191 -32.84 -1.29 10.23
N ALA A 192 -33.48 -0.16 9.97
CA ALA A 192 -34.04 0.70 11.00
C ALA A 192 -35.21 0.00 11.69
#